data_AF-A0A7W4EPY1-F1
#
_entry.id   AF-A0A7W4EPY1-F1
#
_cell.length_a   1.000
_cell.length_b   1.000
_cell.length_c   1.000
_cell.angle_alpha   90.00
_cell.angle_beta   90.00
_cell.angle_gamma   90.00
#
_symmetry.space_group_name_H-M   'P 1'
#
loop_
_entity.id
_entity.type
_entity.pdbx_description
1 polymer ?
#
loop_
_entity_poly.entity_id
_entity_poly.type
_entity_poly.pdbx_seq_one_letter_code
_entity_poly.pdbx_strand_id
1 'polypeptide(L)'
;MHLQDAELYRLRSVRDTAKQRQQTAWQTQQSAYERRSSANAIMNQAYEAQQTAYANQQAAWDAYMSVKQANGPRIDSLNSQQERAYHNMVSAFESASSAYYARDGASARMYADQGHAYKAESQACVTERRQLVAKIRTAREQFEAVRPAFQRAKSEYTQARQEFLSAKAEHERAQAEFKRAKAEFDACAKAVKDRLDELNSAHRKRRKDKKSIAEKAGVPSQYRDNVWISKDSDGNTNIYFGGIGKPDGPGHGHYVMDQYGTVTYMRNPSDPHGTQNFIDAPGGILYDRRAQTDVPGGTLYDRRARTNTLPLGVSNRDNDTNDRSGVFYDRRRQIDLHVTQYYKDNYRVSWDTKGKADENYHWTDQNFPSGHRESHIPPEDAR
;
A
#
# COMPACT_ATOMS: atom_id res chain seq x y z
N MET A 1 -13.39 -7.90 -22.21
CA MET A 1 -13.22 -9.07 -21.32
C MET A 1 -12.09 -8.75 -20.34
N HIS A 2 -12.41 -8.19 -19.17
CA HIS A 2 -11.44 -8.04 -18.09
C HIS A 2 -11.15 -9.43 -17.54
N LEU A 3 -10.11 -10.08 -18.06
CA LEU A 3 -9.49 -11.16 -17.31
C LEU A 3 -8.98 -10.52 -16.01
N GLN A 4 -9.66 -10.79 -14.90
CA GLN A 4 -9.20 -10.44 -13.57
C GLN A 4 -7.90 -11.20 -13.33
N ASP A 5 -6.79 -10.61 -13.74
CA ASP A 5 -5.47 -11.11 -13.40
C ASP A 5 -5.30 -10.95 -11.88
N ALA A 6 -5.38 -12.07 -11.16
CA ALA A 6 -5.30 -12.10 -9.70
C ALA A 6 -4.01 -11.45 -9.19
N GLU A 7 -2.92 -11.62 -9.94
CA GLU A 7 -1.62 -11.01 -9.63
C GLU A 7 -1.65 -9.47 -9.79
N LEU A 8 -2.23 -8.95 -10.87
CA LEU A 8 -2.42 -7.51 -11.05
C LEU A 8 -3.28 -6.90 -9.93
N TYR A 9 -4.32 -7.61 -9.47
CA TYR A 9 -5.12 -7.16 -8.33
C TYR A 9 -4.29 -7.13 -7.04
N ARG A 10 -3.53 -8.19 -6.76
CA ARG A 10 -2.61 -8.27 -5.60
C ARG A 10 -1.57 -7.13 -5.63
N LEU A 11 -0.93 -6.89 -6.77
CA LEU A 11 0.08 -5.83 -6.93
C LEU A 11 -0.52 -4.44 -6.72
N ARG A 12 -1.75 -4.19 -7.21
CA ARG A 12 -2.46 -2.93 -6.97
C ARG A 12 -2.77 -2.73 -5.49
N SER A 13 -3.23 -3.77 -4.80
CA SER A 13 -3.48 -3.73 -3.36
C SER A 13 -2.21 -3.40 -2.57
N VAL A 14 -1.09 -4.08 -2.86
CA VAL A 14 0.21 -3.81 -2.22
C VAL A 14 0.68 -2.38 -2.49
N ARG A 15 0.56 -1.90 -3.73
CA ARG A 15 0.89 -0.51 -4.10
C ARG A 15 0.06 0.50 -3.30
N ASP A 16 -1.23 0.24 -3.11
CA ASP A 16 -2.10 1.15 -2.37
C ASP A 16 -1.74 1.20 -0.88
N THR A 17 -1.37 0.06 -0.28
CA THR A 17 -0.79 0.02 1.07
C THR A 17 0.54 0.77 1.15
N ALA A 18 1.44 0.59 0.18
CA ALA A 18 2.71 1.32 0.14
C ALA A 18 2.49 2.85 0.00
N LYS A 19 1.48 3.27 -0.77
CA LYS A 19 1.08 4.67 -0.89
C LYS A 19 0.59 5.25 0.44
N GLN A 20 -0.20 4.49 1.19
CA GLN A 20 -0.64 4.90 2.53
C GLN A 20 0.56 5.06 3.47
N ARG A 21 1.48 4.10 3.50
CA ARG A 21 2.72 4.18 4.30
C ARG A 21 3.56 5.40 3.93
N GLN A 22 3.74 5.67 2.63
CA GLN A 22 4.44 6.85 2.14
C GLN A 22 3.77 8.13 2.64
N GLN A 23 2.45 8.23 2.57
CA GLN A 23 1.70 9.40 3.02
C GLN A 23 1.85 9.61 4.54
N THR A 24 1.73 8.54 5.32
CA THR A 24 1.93 8.58 6.77
C THR A 24 3.37 9.01 7.12
N ALA A 25 4.37 8.41 6.49
CA ALA A 25 5.77 8.76 6.72
C ALA A 25 6.07 10.22 6.33
N TRP A 26 5.45 10.72 5.26
CA TRP A 26 5.53 12.14 4.89
C TRP A 26 4.95 13.06 5.96
N GLN A 27 3.76 12.75 6.48
CA GLN A 27 3.13 13.51 7.58
C GLN A 27 4.01 13.49 8.83
N THR A 28 4.52 12.33 9.22
CA THR A 28 5.45 12.20 10.36
C THR A 28 6.72 13.04 10.16
N GLN A 29 7.28 13.04 8.95
CA GLN A 29 8.43 13.88 8.63
C GLN A 29 8.10 15.37 8.77
N GLN A 30 6.95 15.83 8.28
CA GLN A 30 6.54 17.23 8.39
C GLN A 30 6.36 17.65 9.86
N SER A 31 5.66 16.87 10.67
CA SER A 31 5.51 17.16 12.10
C SER A 31 6.85 17.13 12.85
N ALA A 32 7.78 16.24 12.47
CA ALA A 32 9.12 16.24 13.06
C ALA A 32 9.94 17.49 12.63
N TYR A 33 9.76 17.96 11.40
CA TYR A 33 10.37 19.20 10.91
C TYR A 33 9.85 20.43 11.68
N GLU A 34 8.54 20.52 11.89
CA GLU A 34 7.91 21.60 12.67
C GLU A 34 8.44 21.62 14.11
N ARG A 35 8.51 20.45 14.76
CA ARG A 35 9.09 20.33 16.12
C ARG A 35 10.56 20.75 16.16
N ARG A 36 11.36 20.35 15.18
CA ARG A 36 12.76 20.80 15.05
C ARG A 36 12.85 22.32 14.88
N SER A 37 11.99 22.91 14.05
CA SER A 37 11.96 24.35 13.81
C SER A 37 11.58 25.12 15.08
N SER A 38 10.54 24.67 15.78
CA SER A 38 10.11 25.23 17.07
C SER A 38 11.21 25.12 18.13
N ALA A 39 11.83 23.95 18.29
CA ALA A 39 12.94 23.76 19.22
C ALA A 39 14.16 24.66 18.90
N ASN A 40 14.42 24.91 17.62
CA ASN A 40 15.47 25.85 17.19
C ASN A 40 15.13 27.29 17.59
N ALA A 41 13.87 27.72 17.45
CA ALA A 41 13.43 29.04 17.88
C ALA A 41 13.57 29.21 19.41
N ILE A 42 13.16 28.21 20.20
CA ILE A 42 13.33 28.21 21.67
C ILE A 42 14.82 28.25 22.05
N MET A 43 15.66 27.44 21.39
CA MET A 43 17.10 27.46 21.62
C MET A 43 17.72 28.83 21.35
N ASN A 44 17.31 29.50 20.27
CA ASN A 44 17.79 30.84 19.94
C ASN A 44 17.34 31.88 20.98
N GLN A 45 16.08 31.83 21.42
CA GLN A 45 15.58 32.71 22.49
C GLN A 45 16.34 32.49 23.81
N ALA A 46 16.58 31.23 24.19
CA ALA A 46 17.35 30.90 25.39
C ALA A 46 18.81 31.37 25.27
N TYR A 47 19.40 31.31 24.07
CA TYR A 47 20.72 31.86 23.80
C TYR A 47 20.76 33.39 23.97
N GLU A 48 19.79 34.12 23.43
CA GLU A 48 19.67 35.57 23.61
C GLU A 48 19.48 35.97 25.08
N ALA A 49 18.65 35.23 25.81
CA ALA A 49 18.47 35.41 27.25
C ALA A 49 19.78 35.15 28.02
N GLN A 50 20.53 34.12 27.64
CA GLN A 50 21.85 33.83 28.21
C GLN A 50 22.85 34.96 27.97
N GLN A 51 22.91 35.49 26.75
CA GLN A 51 23.78 36.63 26.41
C GLN A 51 23.41 37.88 27.21
N THR A 52 22.11 38.15 27.35
CA THR A 52 21.62 39.29 28.14
C THR A 52 21.97 39.14 29.62
N ALA A 53 21.77 37.95 30.20
CA ALA A 53 22.12 37.69 31.59
C ALA A 53 23.63 37.76 31.83
N TYR A 54 24.44 37.34 30.85
CA TYR A 54 25.90 37.50 30.90
C TYR A 54 26.31 38.98 30.87
N ALA A 55 25.74 39.78 29.96
CA ALA A 55 26.01 41.21 29.87
C ALA A 55 25.65 41.93 31.19
N ASN A 56 24.51 41.59 31.80
CA ASN A 56 24.10 42.12 33.09
C ASN A 56 25.05 41.73 34.22
N GLN A 57 25.52 40.48 34.24
CA GLN A 57 26.53 40.02 35.20
C GLN A 57 27.84 40.79 35.04
N GLN A 58 28.30 40.98 33.80
CA GLN A 58 29.52 41.72 33.50
C GLN A 58 29.41 43.18 33.94
N ALA A 59 28.30 43.86 33.62
CA ALA A 59 28.06 45.23 34.04
C ALA A 59 28.04 45.37 35.57
N ALA A 60 27.45 44.43 36.30
CA ALA A 60 27.44 44.46 37.77
C ALA A 60 28.84 44.20 38.36
N TRP A 61 29.64 43.35 37.71
CA TRP A 61 31.05 43.12 38.08
C TRP A 61 31.88 44.39 37.86
N ASP A 62 31.74 45.04 36.71
CA ASP A 62 32.42 46.30 36.38
C ASP A 62 32.06 47.40 37.39
N ALA A 63 30.78 47.51 37.76
CA ALA A 63 30.31 48.46 38.77
C ALA A 63 30.92 48.17 40.15
N TYR A 64 30.93 46.91 40.59
CA TYR A 64 31.59 46.51 41.84
C TYR A 64 33.09 46.85 41.83
N MET A 65 33.78 46.53 40.74
CA MET A 65 35.22 46.79 40.60
C MET A 65 35.54 48.28 40.60
N SER A 66 34.73 49.10 39.91
CA SER A 66 34.86 50.55 39.92
C SER A 66 34.72 51.14 41.33
N VAL A 67 33.68 50.74 42.08
CA VAL A 67 33.49 51.18 43.48
C VAL A 67 34.66 50.75 44.37
N LYS A 68 35.18 49.53 44.18
CA LYS A 68 36.33 49.04 44.94
C LYS A 68 37.60 49.83 44.62
N GLN A 69 37.87 50.09 43.35
CA GLN A 69 39.04 50.84 42.90
C GLN A 69 39.01 52.31 43.36
N ALA A 70 37.83 52.95 43.30
CA ALA A 70 37.68 54.34 43.72
C ALA A 70 37.85 54.53 45.24
N ASN A 71 37.32 53.60 46.04
CA ASN A 71 37.27 53.76 47.50
C ASN A 71 38.43 53.09 48.25
N GLY A 72 39.10 52.08 47.66
CA GLY A 72 40.21 51.35 48.28
C GLY A 72 41.34 52.25 48.76
N PRO A 73 41.94 53.09 47.88
CA PRO A 73 43.02 53.99 48.29
C PRO A 73 42.63 54.97 49.40
N ARG A 74 41.38 55.44 49.42
CA ARG A 74 40.88 56.32 50.48
C ARG A 74 40.75 55.58 51.81
N ILE A 75 40.29 54.33 51.81
CA ILE A 75 40.25 53.47 53.01
C ILE A 75 41.66 53.30 53.58
N ASP A 76 42.65 53.03 52.74
CA ASP A 76 44.05 52.86 53.17
C ASP A 76 44.64 54.17 53.73
N SER A 77 44.33 55.29 53.10
CA SER A 77 44.71 56.63 53.59
C SER A 77 44.07 56.95 54.95
N LEU A 78 42.79 56.61 55.13
CA LEU A 78 42.07 56.79 56.38
C LEU A 78 42.63 55.92 57.51
N ASN A 79 43.07 54.69 57.21
CA ASN A 79 43.77 53.85 58.19
C ASN A 79 45.06 54.54 58.69
N SER A 80 45.85 55.07 57.76
CA SER A 80 47.10 55.77 58.08
C SER A 80 46.86 57.08 58.84
N GLN A 81 45.78 57.81 58.52
CA GLN A 81 45.37 59.02 59.23
C GLN A 81 44.91 58.71 60.65
N GLN A 82 44.09 57.67 60.82
CA GLN A 82 43.63 57.21 62.13
C GLN A 82 44.81 56.84 63.04
N GLU A 83 45.79 56.09 62.54
CA GLU A 83 46.96 55.66 63.32
C GLU A 83 47.79 56.86 63.79
N ARG A 84 48.04 57.83 62.89
CA ARG A 84 48.74 59.07 63.25
C ARG A 84 47.97 59.88 64.29
N ALA A 85 46.66 60.06 64.10
CA ALA A 85 45.82 60.75 65.08
C ALA A 85 45.84 60.04 66.43
N TYR A 86 45.84 58.70 66.46
CA TYR A 86 45.95 57.93 67.69
C TYR A 86 47.28 58.16 68.41
N HIS A 87 48.42 58.09 67.71
CA HIS A 87 49.73 58.37 68.32
C HIS A 87 49.86 59.80 68.84
N ASN A 88 49.36 60.78 68.08
CA ASN A 88 49.35 62.17 68.49
C ASN A 88 48.45 62.41 69.70
N MET A 89 47.29 61.75 69.75
CA MET A 89 46.39 61.76 70.90
C MET A 89 47.09 61.26 72.17
N VAL A 90 47.75 60.09 72.08
CA VAL A 90 48.50 59.51 73.21
C VAL A 90 49.58 60.48 73.70
N SER A 91 50.39 60.99 72.78
CA SER A 91 51.50 61.93 73.09
C SER A 91 51.00 63.23 73.72
N ALA A 92 49.86 63.76 73.25
CA ALA A 92 49.25 64.97 73.80
C ALA A 92 48.74 64.75 75.23
N PHE A 93 48.10 63.61 75.51
CA PHE A 93 47.66 63.30 76.89
C PHE A 93 48.83 63.03 77.84
N GLU A 94 49.91 62.42 77.37
CA GLU A 94 51.15 62.26 78.15
C GLU A 94 51.80 63.62 78.47
N SER A 95 51.83 64.53 77.49
CA SER A 95 52.33 65.89 77.66
C SER A 95 51.46 66.72 78.62
N ALA A 96 50.14 66.55 78.53
CA ALA A 96 49.19 67.16 79.46
C ALA A 96 49.41 66.68 80.91
N SER A 97 49.62 65.37 81.09
CA SER A 97 49.91 64.77 82.39
C SER A 97 51.24 65.31 82.97
N SER A 98 52.28 65.39 82.14
CA SER A 98 53.59 65.92 82.54
C SER A 98 53.51 67.40 82.96
N ALA A 99 52.82 68.24 82.18
CA ALA A 99 52.61 69.65 82.50
C ALA A 99 51.79 69.85 83.79
N TYR A 100 50.80 68.97 84.03
CA TYR A 100 50.03 68.96 85.27
C TYR A 100 50.93 68.71 86.49
N TYR A 101 51.82 67.71 86.44
CA TYR A 101 52.76 67.42 87.53
C TYR A 101 53.79 68.55 87.73
N ALA A 102 54.15 69.27 86.68
CA ALA A 102 55.00 70.47 86.74
C ALA A 102 54.29 71.72 87.28
N ARG A 103 52.99 71.62 87.62
CA ARG A 103 52.12 72.72 88.04
C ARG A 103 51.94 73.82 86.98
N ASP A 104 52.14 73.50 85.71
CA ASP A 104 51.81 74.36 84.58
C ASP A 104 50.40 74.03 84.06
N GLY A 105 49.40 74.62 84.71
CA GLY A 105 47.99 74.40 84.37
C GLY A 105 47.60 74.91 82.97
N ALA A 106 48.30 75.92 82.44
CA ALA A 106 48.03 76.47 81.11
C ALA A 106 48.46 75.48 80.02
N SER A 107 49.68 74.96 80.11
CA SER A 107 50.16 73.93 79.18
C SER A 107 49.41 72.61 79.33
N ALA A 108 49.06 72.20 80.55
CA ALA A 108 48.27 70.99 80.78
C ALA A 108 46.91 71.04 80.07
N ARG A 109 46.22 72.18 80.14
CA ARG A 109 44.95 72.38 79.43
C ARG A 109 45.13 72.40 77.92
N MET A 110 46.13 73.12 77.42
CA MET A 110 46.43 73.17 75.99
C MET A 110 46.67 71.77 75.39
N TYR A 111 47.50 70.95 76.04
CA TYR A 111 47.78 69.59 75.58
C TYR A 111 46.56 68.66 75.72
N ALA A 112 45.73 68.82 76.75
CA ALA A 112 44.48 68.08 76.87
C ALA A 112 43.49 68.40 75.73
N ASP A 113 43.36 69.68 75.38
CA ASP A 113 42.52 70.14 74.26
C ASP A 113 43.04 69.56 72.92
N GLN A 114 44.36 69.51 72.73
CA GLN A 114 44.97 68.84 71.57
C GLN A 114 44.66 67.33 71.54
N GLY A 115 44.77 66.64 72.69
CA GLY A 115 44.41 65.22 72.80
C GLY A 115 42.94 64.96 72.44
N HIS A 116 42.02 65.83 72.89
CA HIS A 116 40.62 65.75 72.50
C HIS A 116 40.38 66.00 71.00
N ALA A 117 41.12 66.93 70.39
CA ALA A 117 41.04 67.18 68.95
C ALA A 117 41.50 65.95 68.14
N TYR A 118 42.64 65.34 68.49
CA TYR A 118 43.12 64.12 67.82
C TYR A 118 42.18 62.92 68.02
N LYS A 119 41.54 62.81 69.19
CA LYS A 119 40.50 61.79 69.42
C LYS A 119 39.31 61.99 68.46
N ALA A 120 38.86 63.23 68.26
CA ALA A 120 37.78 63.55 67.33
C ALA A 120 38.19 63.24 65.87
N GLU A 121 39.42 63.57 65.47
CA GLU A 121 39.97 63.25 64.15
C GLU A 121 40.00 61.74 63.89
N SER A 122 40.49 60.95 64.85
CA SER A 122 40.48 59.48 64.77
C SER A 122 39.06 58.94 64.59
N GLN A 123 38.09 59.46 65.35
CA GLN A 123 36.68 59.04 65.24
C GLN A 123 36.06 59.41 63.88
N ALA A 124 36.40 60.57 63.32
CA ALA A 124 35.98 60.98 61.99
C ALA A 124 36.53 60.01 60.92
N CYS A 125 37.82 59.66 61.01
CA CYS A 125 38.45 58.70 60.08
C CYS A 125 37.76 57.33 60.09
N VAL A 126 37.46 56.80 61.28
CA VAL A 126 36.74 55.53 61.44
C VAL A 126 35.33 55.60 60.84
N THR A 127 34.65 56.73 61.02
CA THR A 127 33.28 56.93 60.51
C THR A 127 33.25 56.94 59.00
N GLU A 128 34.15 57.71 58.35
CA GLU A 128 34.28 57.74 56.90
C GLU A 128 34.66 56.36 56.35
N ARG A 129 35.63 55.67 56.96
CA ARG A 129 36.05 54.33 56.55
C ARG A 129 34.88 53.34 56.54
N ARG A 130 34.05 53.36 57.59
CA ARG A 130 32.85 52.51 57.68
C ARG A 130 31.88 52.77 56.53
N GLN A 131 31.67 54.03 56.16
CA GLN A 131 30.80 54.39 55.03
C GLN A 131 31.36 53.86 53.69
N LEU A 132 32.66 53.99 53.46
CA LEU A 132 33.31 53.50 52.23
C LEU A 132 33.27 51.97 52.13
N VAL A 133 33.54 51.27 53.24
CA VAL A 133 33.43 49.80 53.31
C VAL A 133 31.99 49.36 53.04
N ALA A 134 30.99 50.07 53.59
CA ALA A 134 29.59 49.78 53.33
C ALA A 134 29.24 49.92 51.84
N LYS A 135 29.73 50.98 51.16
CA LYS A 135 29.55 51.15 49.70
C LYS A 135 30.10 49.98 48.90
N ILE A 136 31.33 49.52 49.21
CA ILE A 136 31.95 48.36 48.55
C ILE A 136 31.12 47.10 48.80
N ARG A 137 30.65 46.90 50.03
CA ARG A 137 29.81 45.76 50.40
C ARG A 137 28.49 45.74 49.62
N THR A 138 27.78 46.87 49.55
CA THR A 138 26.53 46.97 48.79
C THR A 138 26.74 46.68 47.30
N ALA A 139 27.81 47.23 46.70
CA ALA A 139 28.12 46.95 45.29
C ALA A 139 28.42 45.47 45.04
N ARG A 140 29.10 44.81 45.99
CA ARG A 140 29.34 43.35 45.94
C ARG A 140 28.05 42.56 46.05
N GLU A 141 27.15 42.93 46.98
CA GLU A 141 25.86 42.26 47.16
C GLU A 141 25.01 42.36 45.88
N GLN A 142 25.02 43.51 45.19
CA GLN A 142 24.36 43.69 43.89
C GLN A 142 24.95 42.79 42.79
N PHE A 143 26.28 42.66 42.73
CA PHE A 143 26.93 41.71 41.81
C PHE A 143 26.57 40.25 42.11
N GLU A 144 26.58 39.85 43.39
CA GLU A 144 26.21 38.48 43.77
C GLU A 144 24.75 38.18 43.46
N ALA A 145 23.85 39.16 43.59
CA ALA A 145 22.43 39.02 43.29
C ALA A 145 22.13 38.70 41.82
N VAL A 146 22.98 39.12 40.87
CA VAL A 146 22.77 38.85 39.43
C VAL A 146 23.34 37.50 38.98
N ARG A 147 24.22 36.86 39.76
CA ARG A 147 24.84 35.57 39.40
C ARG A 147 23.85 34.43 39.17
N PRO A 148 22.80 34.23 40.01
CA PRO A 148 21.84 33.16 39.79
C PRO A 148 21.07 33.29 38.47
N ALA A 149 20.77 34.52 38.02
CA ALA A 149 20.06 34.74 36.76
C ALA A 149 20.86 34.22 35.56
N PHE A 150 22.17 34.49 35.51
CA PHE A 150 23.04 33.96 34.46
C PHE A 150 23.13 32.42 34.50
N GLN A 151 23.23 31.83 35.69
CA GLN A 151 23.27 30.36 35.81
C GLN A 151 21.98 29.71 35.31
N ARG A 152 20.82 30.28 35.65
CA ARG A 152 19.52 29.82 35.13
C ARG A 152 19.44 29.90 33.61
N ALA A 153 19.78 31.05 33.03
CA ALA A 153 19.77 31.23 31.58
C ALA A 153 20.74 30.26 30.86
N LYS A 154 21.89 29.99 31.47
CA LYS A 154 22.84 28.98 30.96
C LYS A 154 22.28 27.56 31.00
N SER A 155 21.58 27.18 32.08
CA SER A 155 20.92 25.88 32.17
C SER A 155 19.77 25.74 31.16
N GLU A 156 18.95 26.78 31.02
CA GLU A 156 17.84 26.82 30.06
C GLU A 156 18.34 26.68 28.62
N TYR A 157 19.40 27.41 28.24
CA TYR A 157 20.04 27.23 26.94
C TYR A 157 20.56 25.80 26.73
N THR A 158 21.18 25.21 27.75
CA THR A 158 21.70 23.85 27.66
C THR A 158 20.56 22.84 27.43
N GLN A 159 19.45 22.99 28.14
CA GLN A 159 18.27 22.15 27.97
C GLN A 159 17.64 22.35 26.57
N ALA A 160 17.40 23.59 26.16
CA ALA A 160 16.82 23.89 24.84
C ALA A 160 17.70 23.36 23.69
N ARG A 161 19.03 23.41 23.85
CA ARG A 161 19.97 22.83 22.90
C ARG A 161 19.85 21.30 22.83
N GLN A 162 19.68 20.62 23.96
CA GLN A 162 19.47 19.17 23.97
C GLN A 162 18.14 18.80 23.28
N GLU A 163 17.07 19.52 23.57
CA GLU A 163 15.77 19.32 22.93
C GLU A 163 15.84 19.54 21.41
N PHE A 164 16.54 20.59 20.96
CA PHE A 164 16.79 20.82 19.54
C PHE A 164 17.56 19.66 18.88
N LEU A 165 18.61 19.16 19.53
CA LEU A 165 19.39 18.03 19.00
C LEU A 165 18.53 16.75 18.91
N SER A 166 17.68 16.50 19.91
CA SER A 166 16.73 15.37 19.87
C SER A 166 15.73 15.52 18.73
N ALA A 167 15.10 16.70 18.59
CA ALA A 167 14.14 16.98 17.54
C ALA A 167 14.78 16.89 16.14
N LYS A 168 16.05 17.32 16.00
CA LYS A 168 16.83 17.16 14.77
C LYS A 168 17.03 15.69 14.41
N ALA A 169 17.45 14.86 15.37
CA ALA A 169 17.65 13.42 15.15
C ALA A 169 16.33 12.70 14.81
N GLU A 170 15.21 13.09 15.41
CA GLU A 170 13.89 12.58 15.04
C GLU A 170 13.48 12.97 13.63
N HIS A 171 13.69 14.23 13.24
CA HIS A 171 13.43 14.67 11.87
C HIS A 171 14.29 13.92 10.85
N GLU A 172 15.56 13.68 11.13
CA GLU A 172 16.46 12.90 10.26
C GLU A 172 15.98 11.44 10.12
N ARG A 173 15.55 10.81 11.22
CA ARG A 173 14.95 9.47 11.19
C ARG A 173 13.65 9.44 10.37
N ALA A 174 12.74 10.37 10.61
CA ALA A 174 11.48 10.46 9.87
C ALA A 174 11.70 10.73 8.38
N GLN A 175 12.70 11.54 8.03
CA GLN A 175 13.10 11.76 6.64
C GLN A 175 13.64 10.48 5.99
N ALA A 176 14.43 9.69 6.70
CA ALA A 176 14.93 8.42 6.19
C ALA A 176 13.78 7.41 5.96
N GLU A 177 12.84 7.32 6.90
CA GLU A 177 11.62 6.50 6.77
C GLU A 177 10.76 6.93 5.58
N PHE A 178 10.54 8.23 5.39
CA PHE A 178 9.82 8.73 4.20
C PHE A 178 10.52 8.34 2.89
N LYS A 179 11.86 8.47 2.81
CA LYS A 179 12.63 8.05 1.63
C LYS A 179 12.46 6.55 1.36
N ARG A 180 12.48 5.71 2.40
CA ARG A 180 12.26 4.26 2.28
C ARG A 180 10.84 3.95 1.79
N ALA A 181 9.82 4.52 2.42
CA ALA A 181 8.42 4.30 2.04
C ALA A 181 8.13 4.80 0.61
N LYS A 182 8.76 5.92 0.20
CA LYS A 182 8.71 6.39 -1.18
C LYS A 182 9.33 5.40 -2.17
N ALA A 183 10.51 4.86 -1.86
CA ALA A 183 11.15 3.87 -2.71
C ALA A 183 10.32 2.58 -2.83
N GLU A 184 9.71 2.12 -1.73
CA GLU A 184 8.78 0.99 -1.73
C GLU A 184 7.57 1.24 -2.63
N PHE A 185 6.94 2.42 -2.51
CA PHE A 185 5.83 2.81 -3.37
C PHE A 185 6.23 2.85 -4.86
N ASP A 186 7.36 3.48 -5.18
CA ASP A 186 7.86 3.60 -6.55
C ASP A 186 8.16 2.19 -7.14
N ALA A 187 8.70 1.27 -6.34
CA ALA A 187 8.90 -0.13 -6.74
C ALA A 187 7.57 -0.87 -6.99
N CYS A 188 6.57 -0.70 -6.11
CA CYS A 188 5.26 -1.31 -6.29
C CYS A 188 4.53 -0.75 -7.53
N ALA A 189 4.64 0.56 -7.76
CA ALA A 189 4.08 1.21 -8.94
C ALA A 189 4.73 0.68 -10.23
N LYS A 190 6.04 0.45 -10.22
CA LYS A 190 6.76 -0.19 -11.32
C LYS A 190 6.27 -1.63 -11.56
N ALA A 191 6.12 -2.45 -10.53
CA ALA A 191 5.64 -3.82 -10.67
C ALA A 191 4.22 -3.90 -11.29
N VAL A 192 3.30 -3.00 -10.90
CA VAL A 192 1.97 -2.91 -11.51
C VAL A 192 2.07 -2.54 -13.00
N LYS A 193 2.94 -1.60 -13.35
CA LYS A 193 3.16 -1.19 -14.75
C LYS A 193 3.72 -2.35 -15.59
N ASP A 194 4.76 -3.00 -15.10
CA ASP A 194 5.42 -4.11 -15.79
C ASP A 194 4.42 -5.26 -16.05
N ARG A 195 3.59 -5.61 -15.06
CA ARG A 195 2.54 -6.64 -15.24
C ARG A 195 1.48 -6.24 -16.27
N LEU A 196 1.08 -4.97 -16.27
CA LEU A 196 0.12 -4.45 -17.26
C LEU A 196 0.70 -4.53 -18.68
N ASP A 197 1.97 -4.18 -18.85
CA ASP A 197 2.66 -4.23 -20.14
C ASP A 197 2.85 -5.68 -20.63
N GLU A 198 3.13 -6.62 -19.72
CA GLU A 198 3.19 -8.06 -20.01
C GLU A 198 1.82 -8.58 -20.50
N LEU A 199 0.74 -8.30 -19.76
CA LEU A 199 -0.62 -8.72 -20.12
C LEU A 199 -1.05 -8.13 -21.47
N ASN A 200 -0.75 -6.86 -21.73
CA ASN A 200 -1.03 -6.20 -22.99
C ASN A 200 -0.24 -6.85 -24.14
N SER A 201 1.02 -7.19 -23.92
CA SER A 201 1.87 -7.85 -24.91
C SER A 201 1.38 -9.26 -25.23
N ALA A 202 1.03 -10.04 -24.20
CA ALA A 202 0.44 -11.37 -24.35
C ALA A 202 -0.89 -11.31 -25.11
N HIS A 203 -1.74 -10.33 -24.81
CA HIS A 203 -3.01 -10.13 -25.52
C HIS A 203 -2.79 -9.77 -27.00
N ARG A 204 -1.86 -8.86 -27.30
CA ARG A 204 -1.49 -8.52 -28.69
C ARG A 204 -0.96 -9.73 -29.45
N LYS A 205 -0.11 -10.55 -28.82
CA LYS A 205 0.41 -11.79 -29.41
C LYS A 205 -0.72 -12.77 -29.73
N ARG A 206 -1.58 -13.08 -28.76
CA ARG A 206 -2.75 -13.96 -28.96
C ARG A 206 -3.66 -13.48 -30.09
N ARG A 207 -3.89 -12.17 -30.20
CA ARG A 207 -4.69 -11.59 -31.29
C ARG A 207 -4.02 -11.78 -32.66
N LYS A 208 -2.70 -11.57 -32.75
CA LYS A 208 -1.93 -11.81 -33.98
C LYS A 208 -1.93 -13.30 -34.36
N ASP A 209 -1.72 -14.19 -33.39
CA ASP A 209 -1.72 -15.64 -33.62
C ASP A 209 -3.09 -16.10 -34.13
N LYS A 210 -4.19 -15.66 -33.51
CA LYS A 210 -5.55 -15.95 -33.98
C LYS A 210 -5.80 -15.45 -35.41
N LYS A 211 -5.37 -14.22 -35.71
CA LYS A 211 -5.51 -13.64 -37.05
C LYS A 211 -4.73 -14.45 -38.09
N SER A 212 -3.51 -14.88 -37.76
CA SER A 212 -2.68 -15.72 -38.63
C SER A 212 -3.26 -17.11 -38.85
N ILE A 213 -3.83 -17.74 -37.81
CA ILE A 213 -4.53 -19.02 -37.94
C ILE A 213 -5.76 -18.88 -38.86
N ALA A 214 -6.56 -17.83 -38.66
CA ALA A 214 -7.72 -17.56 -39.51
C ALA A 214 -7.32 -17.29 -40.97
N GLU A 215 -6.23 -16.55 -41.19
CA GLU A 215 -5.67 -16.33 -42.53
C GLU A 215 -5.20 -17.63 -43.19
N LYS A 216 -4.48 -18.49 -42.46
CA LYS A 216 -4.02 -19.79 -42.95
C LYS A 216 -5.18 -20.70 -43.35
N ALA A 217 -6.28 -20.67 -42.59
CA ALA A 217 -7.48 -21.44 -42.88
C ALA A 217 -8.36 -20.84 -44.00
N GLY A 218 -7.96 -19.71 -44.60
CA GLY A 218 -8.70 -19.09 -45.69
C GLY A 218 -9.91 -18.25 -45.27
N VAL A 219 -10.04 -17.90 -43.98
CA VAL A 219 -11.15 -17.06 -43.51
C VAL A 219 -11.13 -15.70 -44.24
N PRO A 220 -12.28 -15.20 -44.75
CA PRO A 220 -12.35 -13.90 -45.43
C PRO A 220 -11.79 -12.76 -44.58
N SER A 221 -11.08 -11.82 -45.21
CA SER A 221 -10.33 -10.75 -44.54
C SER A 221 -11.19 -9.93 -43.57
N GLN A 222 -12.46 -9.68 -43.91
CA GLN A 222 -13.44 -8.96 -43.09
C GLN A 222 -13.73 -9.60 -41.72
N TYR A 223 -13.42 -10.90 -41.54
CA TYR A 223 -13.69 -11.62 -40.30
C TYR A 223 -12.43 -11.95 -39.48
N ARG A 224 -11.22 -11.83 -40.05
CA ARG A 224 -9.97 -12.32 -39.43
C ARG A 224 -9.62 -11.64 -38.09
N ASP A 225 -10.08 -10.41 -37.88
CA ASP A 225 -9.88 -9.69 -36.62
C ASP A 225 -10.87 -10.08 -35.51
N ASN A 226 -11.92 -10.86 -35.84
CA ASN A 226 -12.98 -11.27 -34.92
C ASN A 226 -13.34 -12.76 -35.09
N VAL A 227 -12.44 -13.63 -34.63
CA VAL A 227 -12.59 -15.09 -34.69
C VAL A 227 -12.56 -15.72 -33.30
N TRP A 228 -13.34 -16.79 -33.12
CA TRP A 228 -13.19 -17.72 -32.00
C TRP A 228 -12.49 -18.98 -32.51
N ILE A 229 -11.44 -19.40 -31.80
CA ILE A 229 -10.62 -20.54 -32.20
C ILE A 229 -10.54 -21.48 -31.01
N SER A 230 -10.84 -22.76 -31.25
CA SER A 230 -10.67 -23.85 -30.30
C SER A 230 -9.86 -24.97 -30.94
N LYS A 231 -9.15 -25.73 -30.12
CA LYS A 231 -8.46 -26.96 -30.55
C LYS A 231 -9.11 -28.13 -29.84
N ASP A 232 -9.44 -29.18 -30.58
CA ASP A 232 -9.97 -30.41 -30.02
C ASP A 232 -8.83 -31.37 -29.59
N SER A 233 -9.21 -32.49 -28.96
CA SER A 233 -8.28 -33.53 -28.51
C SER A 233 -7.55 -34.24 -29.64
N ASP A 234 -8.15 -34.23 -30.84
CA ASP A 234 -7.62 -34.90 -32.03
C ASP A 234 -6.63 -34.00 -32.79
N GLY A 235 -6.42 -32.77 -32.30
CA GLY A 235 -5.48 -31.80 -32.83
C GLY A 235 -6.07 -30.88 -33.90
N ASN A 236 -7.36 -31.01 -34.22
CA ASN A 236 -8.02 -30.12 -35.16
C ASN A 236 -8.28 -28.76 -34.53
N THR A 237 -8.09 -27.73 -35.34
CA THR A 237 -8.32 -26.33 -35.02
C THR A 237 -9.65 -25.90 -35.63
N ASN A 238 -10.63 -25.63 -34.78
CA ASN A 238 -11.95 -25.14 -35.17
C ASN A 238 -11.94 -23.61 -35.13
N ILE A 239 -12.43 -22.98 -36.19
CA ILE A 239 -12.38 -21.52 -36.40
C ILE A 239 -13.79 -21.03 -36.71
N TYR A 240 -14.32 -20.19 -35.85
CA TYR A 240 -15.68 -19.68 -35.91
C TYR A 240 -15.68 -18.17 -36.11
N PHE A 241 -16.53 -17.68 -37.01
CA PHE A 241 -16.51 -16.27 -37.40
C PHE A 241 -17.84 -15.81 -38.00
N GLY A 242 -18.08 -14.50 -38.02
CA GLY A 242 -19.25 -13.90 -38.69
C GLY A 242 -20.60 -14.15 -38.03
N GLY A 243 -20.64 -14.77 -36.84
CA GLY A 243 -21.87 -14.95 -36.06
C GLY A 243 -22.43 -13.66 -35.48
N ILE A 244 -23.73 -13.64 -35.22
CA ILE A 244 -24.41 -12.50 -34.59
C ILE A 244 -23.93 -12.31 -33.15
N GLY A 245 -23.50 -11.09 -32.82
CA GLY A 245 -23.06 -10.68 -31.48
C GLY A 245 -21.66 -11.17 -31.08
N LYS A 246 -21.31 -12.42 -31.38
CA LYS A 246 -20.01 -13.04 -31.11
C LYS A 246 -19.59 -13.95 -32.26
N PRO A 247 -18.29 -14.25 -32.45
CA PRO A 247 -17.80 -15.03 -33.58
C PRO A 247 -18.46 -16.41 -33.75
N ASP A 248 -18.77 -17.08 -32.64
CA ASP A 248 -19.47 -18.36 -32.53
C ASP A 248 -20.99 -18.21 -32.32
N GLY A 249 -21.55 -17.03 -32.60
CA GLY A 249 -22.97 -16.72 -32.45
C GLY A 249 -23.86 -17.38 -33.52
N PRO A 250 -25.18 -17.17 -33.48
CA PRO A 250 -26.10 -17.65 -34.50
C PRO A 250 -25.67 -17.23 -35.90
N GLY A 251 -25.76 -18.14 -36.87
CA GLY A 251 -25.37 -17.91 -38.26
C GLY A 251 -23.86 -17.85 -38.52
N HIS A 252 -23.00 -18.19 -37.55
CA HIS A 252 -21.56 -18.16 -37.76
C HIS A 252 -21.11 -19.09 -38.89
N GLY A 253 -20.03 -18.71 -39.57
CA GLY A 253 -19.20 -19.58 -40.38
C GLY A 253 -18.27 -20.41 -39.50
N HIS A 254 -17.94 -21.62 -39.96
CA HIS A 254 -17.14 -22.58 -39.22
C HIS A 254 -16.21 -23.31 -40.18
N TYR A 255 -14.91 -23.11 -39.99
CA TYR A 255 -13.86 -23.83 -40.70
C TYR A 255 -13.13 -24.76 -39.73
N VAL A 256 -12.70 -25.93 -40.21
CA VAL A 256 -11.88 -26.87 -39.45
C VAL A 256 -10.59 -27.12 -40.20
N MET A 257 -9.47 -26.99 -39.49
CA MET A 257 -8.13 -27.26 -40.00
C MET A 257 -7.52 -28.39 -39.17
N ASP A 258 -7.01 -29.44 -39.82
CA ASP A 258 -6.39 -30.57 -39.14
C ASP A 258 -5.07 -30.20 -38.44
N GLN A 259 -4.47 -31.18 -37.75
CA GLN A 259 -3.18 -31.01 -37.07
C GLN A 259 -2.01 -30.63 -38.00
N TYR A 260 -2.11 -30.92 -39.30
CA TYR A 260 -1.09 -30.61 -40.31
C TYR A 260 -1.28 -29.23 -40.95
N GLY A 261 -2.42 -28.59 -40.68
CA GLY A 261 -2.76 -27.28 -41.23
C GLY A 261 -3.54 -27.34 -42.53
N THR A 262 -4.10 -28.49 -42.89
CA THR A 262 -4.99 -28.68 -44.04
C THR A 262 -6.42 -28.41 -43.61
N VAL A 263 -7.16 -27.62 -44.39
CA VAL A 263 -8.58 -27.38 -44.11
C VAL A 263 -9.37 -28.62 -44.53
N THR A 264 -10.18 -29.16 -43.63
CA THR A 264 -10.97 -30.38 -43.84
C THR A 264 -12.47 -30.11 -43.89
N TYR A 265 -12.89 -28.94 -43.39
CA TYR A 265 -14.29 -28.50 -43.40
C TYR A 265 -14.39 -26.99 -43.60
N MET A 266 -15.30 -26.53 -44.46
CA MET A 266 -15.60 -25.11 -44.68
C MET A 266 -17.09 -24.86 -44.80
N ARG A 267 -17.60 -23.91 -44.00
CA ARG A 267 -18.96 -23.37 -44.09
C ARG A 267 -18.94 -21.87 -43.85
N ASN A 268 -19.45 -21.06 -44.78
CA ASN A 268 -19.50 -19.61 -44.57
C ASN A 268 -20.64 -19.22 -43.62
N PRO A 269 -20.65 -17.97 -43.13
CA PRO A 269 -21.78 -17.49 -42.33
C PRO A 269 -23.10 -17.64 -43.08
N SER A 270 -24.12 -18.12 -42.36
CA SER A 270 -25.49 -18.42 -42.86
C SER A 270 -25.64 -19.58 -43.84
N ASP A 271 -24.56 -20.25 -44.26
CA ASP A 271 -24.65 -21.44 -45.11
C ASP A 271 -25.22 -22.66 -44.34
N PRO A 272 -25.98 -23.54 -45.02
CA PRO A 272 -26.54 -24.74 -44.41
C PRO A 272 -25.46 -25.73 -43.99
N HIS A 273 -25.73 -26.46 -42.91
CA HIS A 273 -24.86 -27.52 -42.42
C HIS A 273 -25.12 -28.82 -43.19
N GLY A 274 -24.07 -29.48 -43.69
CA GLY A 274 -24.20 -30.79 -44.33
C GLY A 274 -22.88 -31.37 -44.83
N THR A 275 -22.94 -32.56 -45.42
CA THR A 275 -21.77 -33.32 -45.89
C THR A 275 -21.03 -32.62 -47.03
N GLN A 276 -21.71 -31.72 -47.76
CA GLN A 276 -21.13 -30.89 -48.82
C GLN A 276 -20.04 -29.94 -48.33
N ASN A 277 -19.92 -29.72 -47.03
CA ASN A 277 -18.95 -28.80 -46.43
C ASN A 277 -17.60 -29.48 -46.10
N PHE A 278 -17.47 -30.81 -46.25
CA PHE A 278 -16.20 -31.52 -46.08
C PHE A 278 -15.39 -31.49 -47.39
N ILE A 279 -14.10 -31.15 -47.30
CA ILE A 279 -13.22 -30.99 -48.47
C ILE A 279 -12.81 -32.34 -49.07
N ASP A 280 -12.89 -33.42 -48.27
CA ASP A 280 -12.59 -34.80 -48.69
C ASP A 280 -13.83 -35.57 -49.20
N ALA A 281 -14.95 -34.91 -49.50
CA ALA A 281 -16.12 -35.59 -50.06
C ALA A 281 -15.79 -36.16 -51.45
N PRO A 282 -15.80 -37.50 -51.65
CA PRO A 282 -15.64 -38.06 -52.97
C PRO A 282 -16.90 -37.74 -53.79
N GLY A 283 -16.72 -36.97 -54.86
CA GLY A 283 -17.69 -36.91 -55.96
C GLY A 283 -18.59 -35.67 -55.98
N GLY A 284 -18.14 -34.66 -56.72
CA GLY A 284 -19.06 -34.07 -57.68
C GLY A 284 -19.55 -35.15 -58.65
N ILE A 285 -20.75 -34.92 -59.21
CA ILE A 285 -21.46 -35.70 -60.25
C ILE A 285 -22.54 -36.68 -59.70
N LEU A 286 -23.79 -36.26 -59.94
CA LEU A 286 -25.02 -37.05 -60.20
C LEU A 286 -25.47 -38.09 -59.15
N TYR A 287 -26.47 -37.73 -58.34
CA TYR A 287 -27.43 -38.69 -57.80
C TYR A 287 -28.73 -38.63 -58.61
N ASP A 288 -28.84 -39.45 -59.65
CA ASP A 288 -30.13 -39.92 -60.16
C ASP A 288 -30.16 -41.46 -60.07
N ARG A 289 -31.07 -41.93 -59.20
CA ARG A 289 -31.92 -43.11 -59.32
C ARG A 289 -31.31 -44.51 -59.45
N ARG A 290 -31.68 -45.30 -58.43
CA ARG A 290 -31.73 -46.78 -58.29
C ARG A 290 -30.44 -47.48 -57.85
N ALA A 291 -30.29 -47.57 -56.53
CA ALA A 291 -29.85 -48.81 -55.89
C ALA A 291 -30.56 -48.93 -54.54
N GLN A 292 -31.53 -49.83 -54.51
CA GLN A 292 -32.13 -50.40 -53.32
C GLN A 292 -31.13 -51.42 -52.74
N THR A 293 -31.22 -51.67 -51.42
CA THR A 293 -30.48 -52.67 -50.61
C THR A 293 -28.96 -52.47 -50.50
N ASP A 294 -28.53 -51.70 -49.51
CA ASP A 294 -27.97 -52.24 -48.25
C ASP A 294 -27.43 -51.08 -47.41
N VAL A 295 -28.06 -50.84 -46.25
CA VAL A 295 -27.66 -49.80 -45.30
C VAL A 295 -26.92 -50.48 -44.15
N PRO A 296 -25.59 -50.33 -44.02
CA PRO A 296 -24.91 -50.54 -42.76
C PRO A 296 -24.86 -49.19 -42.03
N GLY A 297 -25.85 -48.95 -41.17
CA GLY A 297 -25.89 -47.74 -40.36
C GLY A 297 -27.24 -47.63 -39.64
N GLY A 298 -27.33 -48.21 -38.45
CA GLY A 298 -28.49 -48.06 -37.57
C GLY A 298 -28.75 -46.60 -37.30
N THR A 299 -29.77 -46.05 -37.95
CA THR A 299 -30.40 -44.82 -37.49
C THR A 299 -31.12 -45.14 -36.18
N LEU A 300 -31.01 -44.29 -35.17
CA LEU A 300 -31.72 -44.42 -33.88
C LEU A 300 -33.26 -44.57 -34.01
N TYR A 301 -33.78 -44.32 -35.21
CA TYR A 301 -35.17 -44.56 -35.56
C TYR A 301 -35.29 -45.83 -36.39
N ASP A 302 -36.16 -46.74 -35.96
CA ASP A 302 -36.69 -47.77 -36.83
C ASP A 302 -37.87 -47.19 -37.61
N ARG A 303 -37.58 -46.71 -38.83
CA ARG A 303 -38.60 -46.17 -39.74
C ARG A 303 -39.43 -47.26 -40.44
N ARG A 304 -39.09 -48.54 -40.24
CA ARG A 304 -39.85 -49.69 -40.76
C ARG A 304 -40.83 -50.23 -39.74
N ALA A 305 -40.71 -49.84 -38.47
CA ALA A 305 -41.59 -50.29 -37.39
C ALA A 305 -43.07 -49.94 -37.62
N ARG A 306 -43.39 -48.87 -38.36
CA ARG A 306 -44.78 -48.54 -38.79
C ARG A 306 -44.80 -47.99 -40.20
N THR A 307 -45.76 -48.44 -41.00
CA THR A 307 -45.98 -47.92 -42.35
C THR A 307 -46.79 -46.62 -42.27
N ASN A 308 -46.32 -45.54 -42.91
CA ASN A 308 -47.01 -44.23 -42.99
C ASN A 308 -47.19 -43.45 -41.67
N THR A 309 -46.55 -43.88 -40.57
CA THR A 309 -46.60 -43.17 -39.28
C THR A 309 -45.20 -42.68 -38.87
N LEU A 310 -45.03 -41.36 -38.72
CA LEU A 310 -43.75 -40.76 -38.32
C LEU A 310 -43.56 -40.85 -36.79
N PRO A 311 -42.35 -41.20 -36.32
CA PRO A 311 -42.03 -41.19 -34.89
C PRO A 311 -42.00 -39.76 -34.36
N LEU A 312 -42.49 -39.58 -33.13
CA LEU A 312 -42.47 -38.31 -32.39
C LEU A 312 -41.08 -38.02 -31.82
N GLY A 313 -40.36 -39.07 -31.45
CA GLY A 313 -39.02 -38.98 -30.87
C GLY A 313 -38.52 -40.34 -30.39
N VAL A 314 -37.27 -40.36 -29.96
CA VAL A 314 -36.59 -41.55 -29.39
C VAL A 314 -35.93 -41.18 -28.07
N SER A 315 -35.89 -42.14 -27.16
CA SER A 315 -35.11 -42.05 -25.93
C SER A 315 -34.30 -43.33 -25.75
N ASN A 316 -33.11 -43.20 -25.18
CA ASN A 316 -32.22 -44.32 -24.94
C ASN A 316 -31.91 -44.43 -23.45
N ARG A 317 -31.63 -45.65 -23.01
CA ARG A 317 -31.12 -45.96 -21.67
C ARG A 317 -30.00 -46.98 -21.80
N ASP A 318 -28.88 -46.71 -21.15
CA ASP A 318 -27.81 -47.69 -20.96
C ASP A 318 -28.32 -48.81 -20.02
N ASN A 319 -28.35 -50.06 -20.49
CA ASN A 319 -28.85 -51.19 -19.69
C ASN A 319 -27.94 -51.53 -18.50
N ASP A 320 -26.64 -51.24 -18.58
CA ASP A 320 -25.67 -51.55 -17.53
C ASP A 320 -25.71 -50.50 -16.41
N THR A 321 -25.85 -49.21 -16.78
CA THR A 321 -25.75 -48.09 -15.82
C THR A 321 -27.09 -47.45 -15.49
N ASN A 322 -28.16 -47.77 -16.23
CA ASN A 322 -29.46 -47.10 -16.20
C ASN A 322 -29.43 -45.60 -16.51
N ASP A 323 -28.31 -45.09 -17.02
CA ASP A 323 -28.18 -43.70 -17.41
C ASP A 323 -29.01 -43.39 -18.66
N ARG A 324 -29.66 -42.22 -18.65
CA ARG A 324 -30.50 -41.69 -19.73
C ARG A 324 -29.90 -40.44 -20.38
N SER A 325 -28.69 -40.04 -19.97
CA SER A 325 -28.02 -38.83 -20.46
C SER A 325 -27.27 -39.02 -21.78
N GLY A 326 -27.00 -40.27 -22.16
CA GLY A 326 -26.27 -40.65 -23.37
C GLY A 326 -27.14 -40.63 -24.63
N VAL A 327 -26.67 -39.92 -25.67
CA VAL A 327 -27.41 -39.77 -26.94
C VAL A 327 -26.99 -40.84 -27.97
N PHE A 328 -25.88 -41.57 -27.78
CA PHE A 328 -25.33 -42.49 -28.78
C PHE A 328 -24.67 -43.76 -28.18
N TYR A 329 -24.73 -44.86 -28.93
CA TYR A 329 -24.02 -46.11 -28.64
C TYR A 329 -22.49 -45.90 -28.66
N ASP A 330 -21.81 -46.21 -27.54
CA ASP A 330 -20.35 -46.16 -27.45
C ASP A 330 -19.73 -47.51 -27.86
N ARG A 331 -19.19 -47.54 -29.08
CA ARG A 331 -18.54 -48.73 -29.66
C ARG A 331 -17.28 -49.18 -28.89
N ARG A 332 -16.69 -48.32 -28.05
CA ARG A 332 -15.50 -48.66 -27.23
C ARG A 332 -15.85 -49.38 -25.93
N ARG A 333 -17.09 -49.22 -25.45
CA ARG A 333 -17.54 -49.80 -24.17
C ARG A 333 -18.40 -51.07 -24.35
N GLN A 334 -18.79 -51.43 -25.58
CA GLN A 334 -19.71 -52.54 -25.89
C GLN A 334 -21.00 -52.50 -25.04
N ILE A 335 -21.60 -51.31 -24.90
CA ILE A 335 -22.77 -51.09 -24.04
C ILE A 335 -24.05 -51.48 -24.78
N ASP A 336 -24.85 -52.37 -24.21
CA ASP A 336 -26.20 -52.64 -24.71
C ASP A 336 -27.13 -51.45 -24.39
N LEU A 337 -27.75 -50.89 -25.42
CA LEU A 337 -28.71 -49.79 -25.27
C LEU A 337 -30.14 -50.29 -25.39
N HIS A 338 -30.99 -49.86 -24.46
CA HIS A 338 -32.43 -49.96 -24.60
C HIS A 338 -32.95 -48.71 -25.31
N VAL A 339 -33.54 -48.86 -26.49
CA VAL A 339 -34.10 -47.78 -27.29
C VAL A 339 -35.61 -47.84 -27.21
N THR A 340 -36.25 -46.70 -26.94
CA THR A 340 -37.71 -46.54 -26.97
C THR A 340 -38.09 -45.44 -27.94
N GLN A 341 -38.86 -45.79 -28.97
CA GLN A 341 -39.41 -44.88 -29.97
C GLN A 341 -40.90 -44.61 -29.70
N TYR A 342 -41.28 -43.34 -29.70
CA TYR A 342 -42.64 -42.90 -29.37
C TYR A 342 -43.42 -42.45 -30.61
N TYR A 343 -44.72 -42.70 -30.60
CA TYR A 343 -45.67 -42.25 -31.63
C TYR A 343 -46.77 -41.37 -31.03
N LYS A 344 -47.41 -40.57 -31.89
CA LYS A 344 -48.41 -39.57 -31.47
C LYS A 344 -49.71 -40.19 -30.93
N ASP A 345 -49.99 -41.45 -31.26
CA ASP A 345 -51.17 -42.22 -30.84
C ASP A 345 -50.96 -42.99 -29.54
N ASN A 346 -49.96 -42.60 -28.74
CA ASN A 346 -49.56 -43.22 -27.46
C ASN A 346 -49.04 -44.65 -27.58
N TYR A 347 -48.75 -45.13 -28.79
CA TYR A 347 -47.94 -46.33 -28.98
C TYR A 347 -46.45 -46.02 -28.83
N ARG A 348 -45.71 -46.98 -28.30
CA ARG A 348 -44.26 -46.99 -28.36
C ARG A 348 -43.76 -48.39 -28.69
N VAL A 349 -42.61 -48.45 -29.35
CA VAL A 349 -41.86 -49.69 -29.56
C VAL A 349 -40.51 -49.55 -28.89
N SER A 350 -40.07 -50.60 -28.21
CA SER A 350 -38.74 -50.65 -27.62
C SER A 350 -37.99 -51.90 -28.04
N TRP A 351 -36.68 -51.78 -28.15
CA TRP A 351 -35.78 -52.86 -28.51
C TRP A 351 -34.42 -52.64 -27.85
N ASP A 352 -33.67 -53.73 -27.69
CA ASP A 352 -32.28 -53.67 -27.25
C ASP A 352 -31.37 -53.67 -28.48
N THR A 353 -30.35 -52.83 -28.50
CA THR A 353 -29.35 -52.78 -29.58
C THR A 353 -27.94 -52.88 -29.04
N LYS A 354 -27.16 -53.79 -29.63
CA LYS A 354 -25.71 -53.91 -29.43
C LYS A 354 -24.90 -53.23 -30.54
N GLY A 355 -25.54 -52.31 -31.26
CA GLY A 355 -24.97 -51.56 -32.39
C GLY A 355 -24.70 -52.38 -33.66
N LYS A 356 -24.95 -53.69 -33.65
CA LYS A 356 -24.81 -54.60 -34.81
C LYS A 356 -26.09 -55.37 -35.15
N ALA A 357 -26.97 -55.56 -34.18
CA ALA A 357 -28.28 -56.19 -34.34
C ALA A 357 -29.22 -55.65 -33.26
N ASP A 358 -30.50 -55.63 -33.60
CA ASP A 358 -31.60 -55.20 -32.73
C ASP A 358 -32.40 -56.43 -32.30
N GLU A 359 -32.69 -56.54 -31.00
CA GLU A 359 -33.29 -57.71 -30.36
C GLU A 359 -34.42 -57.27 -29.39
N ASN A 360 -35.27 -58.20 -28.96
CA ASN A 360 -36.32 -57.94 -27.95
C ASN A 360 -37.34 -56.83 -28.29
N TYR A 361 -37.74 -56.73 -29.56
CA TYR A 361 -38.80 -55.82 -29.98
C TYR A 361 -40.11 -56.10 -29.25
N HIS A 362 -40.64 -55.08 -28.58
CA HIS A 362 -41.95 -55.16 -27.97
C HIS A 362 -42.69 -53.83 -28.06
N TRP A 363 -44.01 -53.96 -28.24
CA TRP A 363 -44.93 -52.84 -28.30
C TRP A 363 -45.51 -52.54 -26.92
N THR A 364 -45.83 -51.27 -26.71
CA THR A 364 -46.62 -50.83 -25.56
C THR A 364 -47.60 -49.76 -26.01
N ASP A 365 -48.89 -50.05 -25.91
CA ASP A 365 -49.96 -49.06 -25.99
C ASP A 365 -50.13 -48.40 -24.62
N GLN A 366 -49.78 -47.13 -24.52
CA GLN A 366 -49.87 -46.37 -23.27
C GLN A 366 -51.29 -45.89 -22.94
N ASN A 367 -52.28 -46.18 -23.78
CA ASN A 367 -53.69 -45.91 -23.46
C ASN A 367 -54.27 -46.92 -22.46
N PHE A 368 -53.62 -48.09 -22.29
CA PHE A 368 -54.01 -49.09 -21.29
C PHE A 368 -53.18 -48.98 -19.99
N PRO A 369 -53.76 -49.35 -18.84
CA PRO A 369 -53.03 -49.44 -17.58
C PRO A 369 -51.96 -50.55 -17.64
N SER A 370 -50.90 -50.38 -16.84
CA SER A 370 -49.78 -51.33 -16.76
C SER A 370 -50.27 -52.76 -16.45
N GLY A 371 -49.86 -53.73 -17.27
CA GLY A 371 -50.22 -55.15 -17.12
C GLY A 371 -51.49 -55.58 -17.85
N HIS A 372 -52.17 -54.69 -18.60
CA HIS A 372 -53.31 -55.05 -19.43
C HIS A 372 -52.87 -55.99 -20.57
N ARG A 373 -53.59 -57.10 -20.79
CA ARG A 373 -53.19 -58.15 -21.75
C ARG A 373 -53.06 -57.65 -23.19
N GLU A 374 -53.82 -56.63 -23.56
CA GLU A 374 -53.80 -56.05 -24.91
C GLU A 374 -52.76 -54.94 -25.09
N SER A 375 -52.12 -54.46 -24.00
CA SER A 375 -51.15 -53.36 -24.08
C SER A 375 -49.89 -53.68 -24.88
N HIS A 376 -49.61 -54.97 -25.14
CA HIS A 376 -48.43 -55.41 -25.89
C HIS A 376 -48.71 -55.82 -27.33
N ILE A 377 -49.95 -55.61 -27.80
CA ILE A 377 -50.35 -55.94 -29.17
C ILE A 377 -49.86 -54.83 -30.10
N PRO A 378 -49.13 -55.14 -31.20
CA PRO A 378 -48.72 -54.14 -32.18
C PRO A 378 -49.94 -53.51 -32.89
N PRO A 379 -49.88 -52.21 -33.22
CA PRO A 379 -50.92 -51.53 -33.99
C PRO A 379 -50.99 -52.12 -35.41
N GLU A 380 -52.12 -51.94 -36.10
CA GLU A 380 -52.37 -52.58 -37.40
C GLU A 380 -51.33 -52.20 -38.47
N ASP A 381 -50.79 -50.98 -38.44
CA ASP A 381 -49.77 -50.49 -39.37
C ASP A 381 -48.33 -50.92 -39.02
N ALA A 382 -48.17 -51.73 -37.96
CA ALA A 382 -46.93 -52.40 -37.55
C ALA A 382 -46.97 -53.93 -37.77
N ARG A 383 -48.06 -54.50 -38.30
CA ARG A 383 -48.22 -55.94 -38.52
C ARG A 383 -47.79 -56.42 -39.90
#